data_AF-A0A4R6QRV5-F1
#
_entry.id   AF-A0A4R6QRV5-F1
#
_cell.length_a   1.000
_cell.length_b   1.000
_cell.length_c   1.000
_cell.angle_alpha   90.00
_cell.angle_beta   90.00
_cell.angle_gamma   90.00
#
_symmetry.space_group_name_H-M   'P 1'
#
loop_
_entity.id
_entity.type
_entity.pdbx_description
1 polymer ?
#
loop_
_entity_poly.entity_id
_entity_poly.type
_entity_poly.pdbx_seq_one_letter_code
_entity_poly.pdbx_strand_id
1 'polypeptide(L)'
;MAANTPLQQRPAMLYKFKSKDSADVIMMGPAGDHLLKLLGRPVTAKGIFEPADLPALMAAIEQAVAADEAAYAQAQAEARAEGVQLPPREGVSLRQRVWPLLEMMRRALAKHHDVVWGV
;
A
#
# COMPACT_ATOMS: atom_id res chain seq x y z
N MET A 1 2.34 38.44 -8.61
CA MET A 1 1.16 37.66 -8.18
C MET A 1 1.56 36.18 -8.18
N ALA A 2 2.14 35.70 -7.07
CA ALA A 2 2.43 34.28 -6.90
C ALA A 2 1.22 33.65 -6.23
N ALA A 3 0.47 32.83 -6.96
CA ALA A 3 -0.65 32.08 -6.41
C ALA A 3 -0.09 31.01 -5.47
N ASN A 4 -0.16 31.29 -4.18
CA ASN A 4 -0.01 30.31 -3.12
C ASN A 4 -1.23 29.37 -3.19
N THR A 5 -1.12 28.29 -3.96
CA THR A 5 -2.14 27.25 -3.97
C THR A 5 -2.13 26.59 -2.59
N PRO A 6 -3.18 26.74 -1.76
CA PRO A 6 -3.24 25.98 -0.53
C PRO A 6 -3.20 24.50 -0.92
N LEU A 7 -2.28 23.75 -0.33
CA LEU A 7 -2.36 22.29 -0.27
C LEU A 7 -3.76 21.98 0.24
N GLN A 8 -4.70 21.70 -0.68
CA GLN A 8 -6.02 21.22 -0.31
C GLN A 8 -5.75 20.01 0.54
N GLN A 9 -6.01 20.15 1.84
CA GLN A 9 -6.06 19.06 2.78
C GLN A 9 -7.19 18.17 2.26
N ARG A 10 -6.84 17.24 1.36
CA ARG A 10 -7.75 16.18 0.95
C ARG A 10 -8.22 15.55 2.25
N PRO A 11 -9.53 15.45 2.50
CA PRO A 11 -10.04 14.82 3.71
C PRO A 11 -9.32 13.48 3.84
N ALA A 12 -8.85 13.13 5.04
CA ALA A 12 -8.10 11.90 5.27
C ALA A 12 -8.92 10.72 4.73
N MET A 13 -8.63 10.30 3.50
CA MET A 13 -9.48 9.36 2.77
C MET A 13 -9.32 8.00 3.44
N LEU A 14 -10.38 7.42 3.97
CA LEU A 14 -10.30 6.06 4.50
C LEU A 14 -10.60 5.08 3.37
N TYR A 15 -9.66 4.20 3.07
CA TYR A 15 -9.87 3.15 2.08
C TYR A 15 -10.44 1.94 2.77
N LYS A 16 -11.64 1.53 2.36
CA LYS A 16 -12.28 0.30 2.82
C LYS A 16 -12.41 -0.66 1.65
N PHE A 17 -11.49 -1.60 1.55
CA PHE A 17 -11.51 -2.66 0.57
C PHE A 17 -12.47 -3.76 1.03
N LYS A 18 -13.31 -4.22 0.10
CA LYS A 18 -14.29 -5.27 0.32
C LYS A 18 -14.14 -6.33 -0.76
N SER A 19 -14.32 -7.58 -0.38
CA SER A 19 -14.49 -8.71 -1.29
C SER A 19 -15.47 -9.68 -0.68
N LYS A 20 -16.19 -10.45 -1.50
CA LYS A 20 -17.21 -11.40 -1.02
C LYS A 20 -16.63 -12.50 -0.13
N ASP A 21 -15.32 -12.74 -0.18
CA ASP A 21 -14.65 -13.88 0.46
C ASP A 21 -13.78 -13.53 1.67
N SER A 22 -13.81 -12.28 2.12
CA SER A 22 -12.94 -11.80 3.18
C SER A 22 -13.61 -10.70 4.00
N ALA A 23 -13.17 -10.55 5.25
CA ALA A 23 -13.49 -9.37 6.04
C ALA A 23 -12.96 -8.10 5.36
N ASP A 24 -13.62 -6.97 5.62
CA ASP A 24 -13.22 -5.68 5.10
C ASP A 24 -11.81 -5.29 5.56
N VAL A 25 -10.97 -4.84 4.63
CA VAL A 25 -9.62 -4.33 4.93
C VAL A 25 -9.66 -2.81 4.89
N ILE A 26 -9.30 -2.19 6.00
CA ILE A 26 -9.31 -0.73 6.16
C ILE A 26 -7.88 -0.22 6.15
N MET A 27 -7.59 0.75 5.28
CA MET A 27 -6.31 1.46 5.23
C MET A 27 -6.52 2.96 5.40
N MET A 28 -5.70 3.56 6.25
CA MET A 28 -5.65 5.03 6.44
C MET A 28 -5.24 5.72 5.14
N GLY A 29 -5.69 6.95 4.91
CA GLY A 29 -5.45 7.68 3.65
C GLY A 29 -4.01 7.70 3.17
N PRO A 30 -3.03 8.05 4.00
CA PRO A 30 -1.63 8.02 3.58
C PRO A 30 -1.15 6.63 3.14
N ALA A 31 -1.67 5.57 3.76
CA ALA A 31 -1.34 4.20 3.44
C ALA A 31 -1.99 3.74 2.12
N GLY A 32 -3.28 4.01 1.93
CA GLY A 32 -3.99 3.66 0.71
C GLY A 32 -3.52 4.48 -0.50
N ASP A 33 -3.24 5.77 -0.31
CA ASP A 33 -2.66 6.63 -1.35
C ASP A 33 -1.29 6.11 -1.80
N HIS A 34 -0.44 5.70 -0.86
CA HIS A 34 0.86 5.13 -1.18
C HIS A 34 0.71 3.82 -1.94
N LEU A 35 -0.17 2.93 -1.49
CA LEU A 35 -0.46 1.67 -2.17
C LEU A 35 -0.94 1.88 -3.61
N LEU A 36 -1.91 2.79 -3.85
CA LEU A 36 -2.42 3.03 -5.21
C LEU A 36 -1.32 3.58 -6.13
N LYS A 37 -0.49 4.51 -5.63
CA LYS A 37 0.67 5.02 -6.40
C LYS A 37 1.67 3.92 -6.73
N LEU A 38 1.97 3.05 -5.77
CA LEU A 38 2.88 1.91 -5.94
C LEU A 38 2.36 0.94 -7.02
N LEU A 39 1.05 0.74 -7.06
CA LEU A 39 0.37 -0.06 -8.08
C LEU A 39 0.22 0.65 -9.43
N GLY A 40 0.71 1.89 -9.58
CA GLY A 40 0.53 2.70 -10.80
C GLY A 40 -0.93 3.10 -11.06
N ARG A 41 -1.78 3.05 -10.03
CA ARG A 41 -3.21 3.39 -10.12
C ARG A 41 -3.45 4.84 -9.68
N PRO A 42 -4.42 5.53 -10.28
CA PRO A 42 -4.80 6.86 -9.82
C PRO A 42 -5.34 6.78 -8.39
N VAL A 43 -4.99 7.78 -7.58
CA VAL A 43 -5.45 7.85 -6.19
C VAL A 43 -6.90 8.32 -6.17
N THR A 44 -7.84 7.36 -6.10
CA THR A 44 -9.28 7.61 -6.19
C THR A 44 -10.02 7.09 -4.98
N ALA A 45 -11.06 7.82 -4.55
CA ALA A 45 -11.90 7.43 -3.41
C ALA A 45 -12.69 6.12 -3.64
N LYS A 46 -12.85 5.72 -4.91
CA LYS A 46 -13.54 4.50 -5.33
C LYS A 46 -12.79 3.81 -6.46
N GLY A 47 -12.92 2.50 -6.53
CA GLY A 47 -12.36 1.70 -7.61
C GLY A 47 -12.55 0.20 -7.40
N ILE A 48 -11.99 -0.56 -8.33
CA ILE A 48 -12.10 -2.01 -8.43
C ILE A 48 -10.77 -2.60 -8.87
N PHE A 49 -10.44 -3.77 -8.31
CA PHE A 49 -9.44 -4.68 -8.84
C PHE A 49 -10.18 -5.94 -9.31
N GLU A 50 -10.12 -6.17 -10.62
CA GLU A 50 -10.73 -7.35 -11.25
C GLU A 50 -9.82 -8.58 -11.05
N PRO A 51 -10.38 -9.80 -10.97
CA PRO A 51 -9.62 -11.04 -10.81
C PRO A 51 -8.47 -11.21 -11.80
N ALA A 52 -8.65 -10.72 -13.04
CA ALA A 52 -7.62 -10.78 -14.08
C ALA A 52 -6.39 -9.93 -13.74
N ASP A 53 -6.56 -8.83 -13.02
CA ASP A 53 -5.48 -7.93 -12.62
C ASP A 53 -4.80 -8.36 -11.31
N LEU A 54 -5.50 -9.14 -10.46
CA LEU A 54 -5.02 -9.52 -9.13
C LEU A 54 -3.62 -10.14 -9.13
N PRO A 55 -3.24 -11.08 -10.01
CA PRO A 55 -1.90 -11.65 -10.03
C PRO A 55 -0.81 -10.60 -10.25
N ALA A 56 -1.03 -9.67 -11.19
CA ALA A 56 -0.08 -8.61 -11.49
C ALA A 56 0.03 -7.59 -10.34
N LEU A 57 -1.10 -7.22 -9.74
CA LEU A 57 -1.15 -6.31 -8.59
C LEU A 57 -0.44 -6.91 -7.37
N MET A 58 -0.69 -8.19 -7.08
CA MET A 58 -0.01 -8.90 -5.99
C MET A 58 1.51 -8.93 -6.20
N ALA A 59 1.97 -9.26 -7.41
CA ALA A 59 3.39 -9.25 -7.74
C ALA A 59 4.03 -7.86 -7.57
N ALA A 60 3.34 -6.79 -7.99
CA ALA A 60 3.82 -5.41 -7.80
C ALA A 60 3.95 -5.03 -6.32
N ILE A 61 2.99 -5.44 -5.48
CA ILE A 61 3.06 -5.22 -4.03
C ILE A 61 4.23 -5.99 -3.43
N GLU A 62 4.41 -7.26 -3.78
CA GLU A 62 5.51 -8.09 -3.26
C GLU A 62 6.88 -7.52 -3.67
N GLN A 63 7.04 -7.05 -4.91
CA GLN A 63 8.25 -6.39 -5.38
C GLN A 63 8.54 -5.10 -4.59
N ALA A 64 7.53 -4.27 -4.35
CA ALA A 64 7.71 -3.04 -3.61
C ALA A 64 8.05 -3.30 -2.13
N VAL A 65 7.50 -4.35 -1.53
CA VAL A 65 7.90 -4.81 -0.19
C VAL A 65 9.38 -5.23 -0.19
N ALA A 66 9.83 -5.99 -1.18
CA ALA A 66 11.22 -6.39 -1.28
C ALA A 66 12.16 -5.19 -1.45
N ALA A 67 11.78 -4.21 -2.27
CA ALA A 67 12.55 -2.98 -2.47
C ALA A 67 12.64 -2.12 -1.19
N ASP A 68 11.53 -1.99 -0.47
CA ASP A 68 11.47 -1.27 0.81
C ASP A 68 12.37 -1.92 1.88
N GLU A 69 12.41 -3.25 1.94
CA GLU A 69 13.29 -3.96 2.86
C GLU A 69 14.76 -3.88 2.46
N ALA A 70 15.06 -3.95 1.16
CA ALA A 70 16.42 -3.77 0.66
C ALA A 70 16.94 -2.37 0.97
N ALA A 71 16.12 -1.33 0.77
CA ALA A 71 16.48 0.04 1.11
C ALA A 71 16.75 0.21 2.62
N TYR A 72 15.92 -0.42 3.46
CA TYR A 72 16.14 -0.39 4.91
C TYR A 72 17.39 -1.17 5.34
N ALA A 73 17.69 -2.31 4.71
CA ALA A 73 18.89 -3.08 4.98
C ALA A 73 20.16 -2.30 4.57
N GLN A 74 20.12 -1.61 3.43
CA GLN A 74 21.20 -0.76 2.94
C GLN A 74 21.47 0.41 3.90
N ALA A 75 20.42 1.13 4.32
CA ALA A 75 20.57 2.22 5.30
C ALA A 75 21.19 1.74 6.62
N GLN A 76 20.79 0.55 7.10
CA GLN A 76 21.40 -0.06 8.28
C GLN A 76 22.86 -0.47 8.08
N ALA A 77 23.26 -0.86 6.87
CA ALA A 77 24.65 -1.18 6.56
C ALA A 77 25.52 0.09 6.54
N GLU A 78 25.02 1.16 5.94
CA GLU A 78 25.68 2.48 5.89
C GLU A 78 25.85 3.07 7.28
N ALA A 79 24.80 3.08 8.11
CA ALA A 79 24.89 3.56 9.49
C ALA A 79 25.94 2.77 10.29
N ARG A 80 25.95 1.43 10.14
CA ARG A 80 26.95 0.58 10.78
C ARG A 80 28.38 0.90 10.32
N ALA A 81 28.57 1.21 9.05
CA ALA A 81 29.87 1.61 8.50
C ALA A 81 30.35 2.96 9.08
N GLU A 82 29.42 3.89 9.35
CA GLU A 82 29.70 5.19 9.98
C GLU A 82 29.83 5.11 11.51
N GLY A 83 29.67 3.93 12.10
CA GLY A 83 29.69 3.74 13.56
C GLY A 83 28.45 4.31 14.27
N VAL A 84 27.41 4.63 13.51
CA VAL A 84 26.13 5.16 14.02
C VAL A 84 25.09 4.03 14.03
N GLN A 85 24.27 3.96 15.08
CA GLN A 85 23.13 3.05 15.07
C GLN A 85 21.95 3.72 14.38
N LEU A 86 21.43 3.09 13.33
CA LEU A 86 20.17 3.51 12.73
C LEU A 86 19.07 3.30 13.79
N PRO A 87 18.23 4.30 14.08
CA PRO A 87 17.10 4.09 14.97
C PRO A 87 16.23 2.92 14.47
N PRO A 88 15.61 2.14 15.39
CA PRO A 88 14.66 1.11 15.02
C PRO A 88 13.60 1.69 14.10
N ARG A 89 13.17 0.91 13.10
CA ARG A 89 12.16 1.35 12.14
C ARG A 89 10.91 1.79 12.90
N GLU A 90 10.63 3.09 12.90
CA GLU A 90 9.46 3.63 13.61
C GLU A 90 8.18 3.26 12.84
N GLY A 91 7.30 2.52 13.51
CA GLY A 91 5.96 2.19 13.00
C GLY A 91 5.85 0.89 12.19
N VAL A 92 4.70 0.72 11.55
CA VAL A 92 4.34 -0.49 10.80
C VAL A 92 5.02 -0.49 9.44
N SER A 93 5.81 -1.54 9.16
CA SER A 93 6.50 -1.74 7.88
C SER A 93 5.51 -1.84 6.70
N LEU A 94 5.99 -1.57 5.48
CA LEU A 94 5.17 -1.72 4.29
C LEU A 94 4.60 -3.14 4.19
N ARG A 95 5.43 -4.17 4.43
CA ARG A 95 5.03 -5.59 4.46
C ARG A 95 3.82 -5.83 5.37
N GLN A 96 3.93 -5.43 6.64
CA GLN A 96 2.87 -5.65 7.62
C GLN A 96 1.58 -4.91 7.25
N ARG A 97 1.71 -3.76 6.60
CA ARG A 97 0.59 -2.91 6.21
C ARG A 97 -0.20 -3.46 5.02
N VAL A 98 0.49 -4.01 4.02
CA VAL A 98 -0.14 -4.54 2.80
C VAL A 98 -0.58 -5.99 2.95
N TRP A 99 -0.10 -6.70 3.97
CA TRP A 99 -0.41 -8.11 4.21
C TRP A 99 -1.92 -8.44 4.23
N PRO A 100 -2.79 -7.70 4.96
CA PRO A 100 -4.22 -8.00 4.96
C PRO A 100 -4.86 -7.88 3.57
N LEU A 101 -4.38 -6.94 2.76
CA LEU A 101 -4.87 -6.76 1.40
C LEU A 101 -4.38 -7.87 0.47
N LEU A 102 -3.11 -8.29 0.57
CA LEU A 102 -2.58 -9.43 -0.18
C LEU A 102 -3.37 -10.71 0.11
N GLU A 103 -3.70 -10.96 1.38
CA GLU A 103 -4.53 -12.10 1.77
C GLU A 103 -5.95 -12.02 1.20
N MET A 104 -6.55 -10.82 1.20
CA MET A 104 -7.83 -10.58 0.52
C MET A 104 -7.73 -10.87 -0.98
N MET A 105 -6.71 -10.35 -1.67
CA MET A 105 -6.49 -10.58 -3.11
C MET A 105 -6.28 -12.07 -3.43
N ARG A 106 -5.55 -12.81 -2.59
CA ARG A 106 -5.35 -14.26 -2.74
C ARG A 106 -6.68 -15.02 -2.68
N ARG A 107 -7.53 -14.69 -1.70
CA ARG A 107 -8.86 -15.32 -1.53
C ARG A 107 -9.81 -14.95 -2.66
N ALA A 108 -9.81 -13.68 -3.05
CA ALA A 108 -10.63 -13.16 -4.15
C ALA A 108 -10.24 -13.82 -5.48
N LEU A 109 -8.93 -13.96 -5.77
CA LEU A 109 -8.43 -14.64 -6.95
C LEU A 109 -8.84 -16.12 -6.98
N ALA A 110 -8.71 -16.84 -5.86
CA ALA A 110 -9.06 -18.26 -5.77
C ALA A 110 -10.53 -18.56 -6.12
N LYS A 111 -11.41 -17.56 -6.02
CA LYS A 111 -12.85 -17.67 -6.31
C LYS A 111 -13.31 -16.75 -7.44
N HIS A 112 -12.37 -16.11 -8.14
CA HIS A 112 -12.64 -15.14 -9.21
C HIS A 112 -13.62 -14.02 -8.81
N HIS A 113 -13.46 -13.47 -7.61
CA HIS A 113 -14.23 -12.31 -7.14
C HIS A 113 -13.42 -11.02 -7.19
N ASP A 114 -14.13 -9.90 -7.39
CA ASP A 114 -13.54 -8.58 -7.40
C ASP A 114 -13.15 -8.11 -5.99
N VAL A 115 -12.19 -7.18 -5.94
CA VAL A 115 -11.89 -6.38 -4.74
C VAL A 115 -12.28 -4.94 -5.03
N VAL A 116 -13.24 -4.40 -4.28
CA VAL A 116 -13.79 -3.04 -4.50
C VAL A 116 -13.56 -2.14 -3.30
N TRP A 117 -13.46 -0.84 -3.53
CA TRP A 117 -13.45 0.16 -2.45
C TRP A 117 -14.29 1.38 -2.82
N GLY A 118 -14.71 2.13 -1.79
CA GLY A 118 -15.56 3.32 -1.96
C GLY A 118 -17.03 3.00 -2.22
N VAL A 119 -17.49 1.83 -1.75
CA VAL A 119 -18.88 1.34 -1.81
C VAL A 119 -19.58 1.39 -0.46
#